data_AF-A0A956YFR2-F1
#
_entry.id   AF-A0A956YFR2-F1
#
_cell.length_a   1.000
_cell.length_b   1.000
_cell.length_c   1.000
_cell.angle_alpha   90.00
_cell.angle_beta   90.00
_cell.angle_gamma   90.00
#
_symmetry.space_group_name_H-M   'P 1'
#
loop_
_entity.id
_entity.type
_entity.pdbx_description
1 polymer ?
#
loop_
_entity_poly.entity_id
_entity_poly.type
_entity_poly.pdbx_seq_one_letter_code
_entity_poly.pdbx_strand_id
1 'polypeptide(L)'
;MNNETLRSNPLLCDIETGMCETTDGTEDVVPKNDVQATKKAIKVIYYTDPICSSCWGLEPQLRKLKLEYGSDIEIDYRMGGLLPDWSYNSGGIGKPSDVAHHWDEVSVHYDMPIDGDLWLEDPLDSSYPPSIAFKAAQIQDYEKAILFLREIREMVFLQKKNITKWEHLEAAAKKQG
;
A
#
# COMPACT_ATOMS: atom_id res chain seq x y z
N MET A 1 -23.14 -41.61 27.10
CA MET A 1 -23.55 -40.57 26.15
C MET A 1 -22.96 -39.25 26.62
N ASN A 2 -22.02 -38.74 25.82
CA ASN A 2 -21.46 -37.40 25.68
C ASN A 2 -20.79 -36.71 26.88
N ASN A 3 -19.45 -36.79 26.88
CA ASN A 3 -18.54 -35.79 27.44
C ASN A 3 -18.57 -34.54 26.54
N GLU A 4 -19.03 -33.41 27.05
CA GLU A 4 -18.74 -32.09 26.46
C GLU A 4 -17.86 -31.30 27.41
N THR A 5 -16.57 -31.22 27.07
CA THR A 5 -15.63 -30.26 27.66
C THR A 5 -16.05 -28.86 27.25
N LEU A 6 -16.63 -28.11 28.18
CA LEU A 6 -16.81 -26.66 28.06
C LEU A 6 -15.41 -26.02 27.93
N ARG A 7 -15.09 -25.52 26.74
CA ARG A 7 -13.92 -24.66 26.54
C ARG A 7 -14.19 -23.37 27.31
N SER A 8 -13.50 -23.15 28.42
CA SER A 8 -13.54 -21.89 29.15
C SER A 8 -12.99 -20.79 28.24
N ASN A 9 -13.86 -19.95 27.70
CA ASN A 9 -13.46 -18.75 26.99
C ASN A 9 -12.88 -17.77 28.02
N PRO A 10 -11.61 -17.37 27.94
CA PRO A 10 -10.97 -16.48 28.92
C PRO A 10 -11.46 -15.03 28.85
N LEU A 11 -12.39 -14.73 27.92
CA LEU A 11 -12.97 -13.41 27.73
C LEU A 11 -14.33 -13.32 28.43
N LEU A 12 -14.40 -12.46 29.43
CA LEU A 12 -15.66 -11.98 29.99
C LEU A 12 -16.08 -10.75 29.20
N CYS A 13 -17.10 -10.90 28.35
CA CYS A 13 -17.64 -9.82 27.54
C CYS A 13 -18.97 -9.33 28.10
N ASP A 14 -19.06 -8.03 28.34
CA ASP A 14 -20.31 -7.35 28.66
C ASP A 14 -21.02 -6.95 27.36
N ILE A 15 -22.25 -7.43 27.21
CA ILE A 15 -23.06 -7.27 26.00
C ILE A 15 -23.70 -5.87 25.94
N GLU A 16 -23.91 -5.20 27.08
CA GLU A 16 -24.51 -3.86 27.10
C GLU A 16 -23.48 -2.76 26.77
N THR A 17 -22.22 -2.95 27.21
CA THR A 17 -21.15 -1.96 27.00
C THR A 17 -20.25 -2.29 25.81
N GLY A 18 -20.25 -3.54 25.33
CA GLY A 18 -19.41 -4.00 24.22
C GLY A 18 -17.92 -4.13 24.58
N MET A 19 -17.59 -4.14 25.86
CA MET A 19 -16.21 -4.30 26.34
C MET A 19 -15.94 -5.75 26.77
N CYS A 20 -14.77 -6.27 26.42
CA CYS A 20 -14.30 -7.58 26.85
C CYS A 20 -13.02 -7.44 27.68
N GLU A 21 -12.97 -8.09 28.83
CA GLU A 21 -11.79 -8.16 29.70
C GLU A 21 -11.24 -9.59 29.79
N THR A 22 -9.92 -9.69 29.96
CA THR A 22 -9.20 -10.95 30.23
C THR A 22 -8.90 -11.05 31.73
N THR A 23 -9.07 -12.23 32.33
CA THR A 23 -8.98 -12.45 33.79
C THR A 23 -7.56 -12.43 34.39
N ASP A 24 -6.58 -11.78 33.75
CA ASP A 24 -5.19 -11.82 34.22
C ASP A 24 -4.93 -10.78 35.31
N GLY A 25 -5.36 -11.12 36.53
CA GLY A 25 -4.91 -10.52 37.77
C GLY A 25 -4.11 -11.55 38.59
N THR A 26 -2.82 -11.25 38.77
CA THR A 26 -1.83 -11.88 39.66
C THR A 26 -1.25 -13.25 39.25
N GLU A 27 -0.07 -13.21 38.61
CA GLU A 27 1.10 -14.01 39.00
C GLU A 27 2.36 -13.41 38.35
N ASP A 28 3.36 -13.10 39.18
CA ASP A 28 4.67 -12.61 38.79
C ASP A 28 5.37 -13.60 37.85
N VAL A 29 5.42 -13.30 36.54
CA VAL A 29 6.24 -14.04 35.58
C VAL A 29 7.15 -13.09 34.83
N VAL A 30 8.43 -13.21 35.16
CA VAL A 30 9.62 -12.69 34.48
C VAL A 30 9.37 -12.47 32.98
N PRO A 31 9.63 -11.27 32.40
CA PRO A 31 9.56 -11.12 30.96
C PRO A 31 10.73 -11.89 30.35
N LYS A 32 10.46 -13.13 29.92
CA LYS A 32 11.26 -13.80 28.92
C LYS A 32 11.16 -12.95 27.66
N ASN A 33 12.18 -12.14 27.44
CA ASN A 33 12.54 -11.66 26.12
C ASN A 33 12.80 -12.89 25.25
N ASP A 34 11.77 -13.37 24.58
CA ASP A 34 11.92 -14.22 23.41
C ASP A 34 11.06 -13.61 22.32
N VAL A 35 11.55 -12.50 21.76
CA VAL A 35 11.12 -12.05 20.43
C VAL A 35 11.74 -13.03 19.44
N GLN A 36 11.18 -14.24 19.38
CA GLN A 36 11.43 -15.12 18.26
C GLN A 36 10.80 -14.46 17.06
N ALA A 37 11.64 -13.91 16.18
CA ALA A 37 11.23 -13.53 14.85
C ALA A 37 10.77 -14.81 14.13
N THR A 38 9.47 -15.10 14.22
CA THR A 38 8.83 -16.13 13.42
C THR A 38 8.99 -15.69 11.97
N LYS A 39 9.94 -16.29 11.27
CA LYS A 39 10.18 -16.05 9.86
C LYS A 39 8.86 -16.22 9.13
N LYS A 40 8.38 -15.15 8.49
CA LYS A 40 7.11 -15.14 7.76
C LYS A 40 7.08 -16.32 6.79
N ALA A 41 6.00 -17.09 6.82
CA ALA A 41 5.91 -18.36 6.12
C ALA A 41 5.84 -18.18 4.59
N ILE A 42 5.30 -17.06 4.12
CA ILE A 42 5.05 -16.79 2.70
C ILE A 42 5.63 -15.44 2.30
N LYS A 43 6.35 -15.41 1.17
CA LYS A 43 6.84 -14.19 0.54
C LYS A 43 6.05 -13.90 -0.74
N VAL A 44 5.38 -12.75 -0.78
CA VAL A 44 4.61 -12.25 -1.93
C VAL A 44 5.45 -11.19 -2.63
N ILE A 45 5.84 -11.42 -3.89
CA ILE A 45 6.54 -10.42 -4.69
C ILE A 45 5.48 -9.61 -5.45
N TYR A 46 5.36 -8.34 -5.10
CA TYR A 46 4.37 -7.44 -5.71
C TYR A 46 5.06 -6.46 -6.65
N TYR A 47 4.90 -6.72 -7.96
CA TYR A 47 5.33 -5.80 -9.00
C TYR A 47 4.30 -4.69 -9.16
N THR A 48 4.77 -3.45 -9.13
CA THR A 48 3.91 -2.27 -9.15
C THR A 48 4.65 -1.07 -9.72
N ASP A 49 3.94 0.02 -9.97
CA ASP A 49 4.53 1.28 -10.43
C ASP A 49 3.79 2.46 -9.76
N PRO A 50 4.46 3.60 -9.50
CA PRO A 50 3.82 4.77 -8.89
C PRO A 50 2.62 5.32 -9.68
N ILE A 51 2.63 5.24 -11.02
CA ILE A 51 1.56 5.79 -11.89
C ILE A 51 0.61 4.72 -12.43
N CYS A 52 0.73 3.46 -11.99
CA CYS A 52 -0.14 2.37 -12.42
C CYS A 52 -1.54 2.50 -11.79
N SER A 53 -2.54 2.87 -12.58
CA SER A 53 -3.93 3.06 -12.15
C SER A 53 -4.58 1.76 -11.63
N SER A 54 -4.36 0.62 -12.29
CA SER A 54 -4.83 -0.69 -11.78
C SER A 54 -4.15 -1.07 -10.46
N CYS A 55 -2.90 -0.67 -10.25
CA CYS A 55 -2.18 -0.93 -9.00
C CYS A 55 -2.72 -0.08 -7.85
N TRP A 56 -3.17 1.14 -8.14
CA TRP A 56 -3.93 1.97 -7.21
C TRP A 56 -5.28 1.34 -6.88
N GLY A 57 -6.00 0.87 -7.90
CA GLY A 57 -7.25 0.11 -7.73
C GLY A 57 -7.11 -1.14 -6.85
N LEU A 58 -5.96 -1.82 -6.91
CA LEU A 58 -5.67 -3.00 -6.08
C LEU A 58 -5.38 -2.67 -4.60
N GLU A 59 -5.03 -1.42 -4.29
CA GLU A 59 -4.48 -1.08 -2.97
C GLU A 59 -5.40 -1.43 -1.78
N PRO A 60 -6.73 -1.23 -1.83
CA PRO A 60 -7.63 -1.66 -0.77
C PRO A 60 -7.55 -3.17 -0.50
N GLN A 61 -7.47 -3.98 -1.56
CA GLN A 61 -7.38 -5.44 -1.44
C GLN A 61 -6.02 -5.86 -0.87
N LEU A 62 -4.95 -5.20 -1.28
CA LEU A 62 -3.61 -5.45 -0.73
C LEU A 62 -3.53 -5.08 0.76
N ARG A 63 -4.19 -4.01 1.17
CA ARG A 63 -4.31 -3.63 2.60
C ARG A 63 -5.14 -4.63 3.38
N LYS A 64 -6.27 -5.07 2.84
CA LYS A 64 -7.10 -6.13 3.45
C LYS A 64 -6.28 -7.41 3.66
N LEU A 65 -5.52 -7.83 2.64
CA LEU A 65 -4.62 -8.97 2.74
C LEU A 65 -3.57 -8.81 3.85
N LYS A 66 -2.95 -7.62 3.96
CA LYS A 66 -1.99 -7.31 5.04
C LYS A 66 -2.64 -7.31 6.43
N LEU A 67 -3.87 -6.83 6.55
CA LEU A 67 -4.60 -6.82 7.83
C LEU A 67 -4.98 -8.24 8.28
N GLU A 68 -5.44 -9.08 7.35
CA GLU A 68 -5.89 -10.45 7.68
C GLU A 68 -4.73 -11.43 7.89
N TYR A 69 -3.62 -11.29 7.13
CA TYR A 69 -2.54 -12.30 7.09
C TYR A 69 -1.14 -11.73 7.32
N GLY A 70 -1.00 -10.48 7.77
CA GLY A 70 0.28 -9.78 7.88
C GLY A 70 1.32 -10.43 8.80
N SER A 71 0.89 -11.28 9.73
CA SER A 71 1.74 -12.17 10.55
C SER A 71 2.46 -13.23 9.72
N ASP A 72 1.81 -13.73 8.67
CA ASP A 72 2.24 -14.90 7.90
C ASP A 72 2.88 -14.53 6.56
N ILE A 73 2.54 -13.34 6.02
CA ILE A 73 3.01 -12.87 4.71
C ILE A 73 3.99 -11.70 4.81
N GLU A 74 5.04 -11.77 4.00
CA GLU A 74 5.94 -10.65 3.69
C GLU A 74 5.65 -10.18 2.26
N ILE A 75 5.32 -8.90 2.07
CA ILE A 75 5.07 -8.35 0.73
C ILE A 75 6.30 -7.54 0.30
N ASP A 76 6.97 -8.02 -0.75
CA ASP A 76 8.17 -7.41 -1.35
C ASP A 76 7.79 -6.58 -2.58
N TYR A 77 7.79 -5.25 -2.42
CA TYR A 77 7.45 -4.30 -3.48
C TYR A 77 8.60 -4.14 -4.49
N ARG A 78 8.29 -4.36 -5.78
CA ARG A 78 9.23 -4.22 -6.90
C ARG A 78 8.68 -3.24 -7.94
N MET A 79 9.50 -2.26 -8.34
CA MET A 79 9.12 -1.31 -9.38
C MET A 79 9.20 -1.97 -10.74
N GLY A 80 8.09 -1.96 -11.48
CA GLY A 80 7.96 -2.54 -12.80
C GLY A 80 8.51 -1.65 -13.92
N GLY A 81 8.45 -0.32 -13.74
CA GLY A 81 8.86 0.64 -14.78
C GLY A 81 7.85 0.68 -15.93
N LEU A 82 6.65 1.18 -15.65
CA LEU A 82 5.51 1.17 -16.58
C LEU A 82 5.73 2.03 -17.84
N LEU A 83 6.28 3.24 -17.68
CA LEU A 83 6.41 4.22 -18.75
C LEU A 83 7.86 4.74 -18.80
N PRO A 84 8.70 4.23 -19.73
CA PRO A 84 10.04 4.77 -19.93
C PRO A 84 9.99 6.21 -20.46
N ASP A 85 9.26 6.42 -21.56
CA ASP A 85 8.98 7.69 -22.22
C ASP A 85 7.80 7.52 -23.21
N TRP A 86 7.40 8.60 -23.90
CA TRP A 86 6.30 8.59 -24.88
C TRP A 86 6.65 8.02 -26.26
N SER A 87 7.87 7.53 -26.49
CA SER A 87 8.15 6.65 -27.63
C SER A 87 7.61 5.24 -27.40
N TYR A 88 7.28 4.91 -26.15
CA TYR A 88 6.58 3.69 -25.77
C TYR A 88 5.12 3.75 -26.20
N ASN A 89 4.67 2.72 -26.93
CA ASN A 89 3.27 2.53 -27.27
C ASN A 89 2.87 1.08 -26.97
N SER A 90 2.00 0.91 -26.00
CA SER A 90 1.46 -0.38 -25.59
C SER A 90 0.01 -0.21 -25.16
N GLY A 91 -0.85 -1.18 -25.47
CA GLY A 91 -2.25 -1.15 -25.07
C GLY A 91 -3.09 -0.03 -25.69
N GLY A 92 -2.63 0.60 -26.78
CA GLY A 92 -3.35 1.69 -27.45
C GLY A 92 -3.14 3.08 -26.83
N ILE A 93 -2.27 3.19 -25.84
CA ILE A 93 -1.85 4.46 -25.23
C ILE A 93 -0.56 4.91 -25.91
N GLY A 94 -0.61 6.02 -26.65
CA GLY A 94 0.55 6.58 -27.34
C GLY A 94 0.91 8.02 -26.93
N LYS A 95 0.03 8.69 -26.19
CA LYS A 95 0.24 10.08 -25.74
C LYS A 95 -0.49 10.35 -24.42
N PRO A 96 -0.11 11.40 -23.68
CA PRO A 96 -0.74 11.74 -22.40
C PRO A 96 -2.27 11.80 -22.43
N SER A 97 -2.83 12.44 -23.47
CA SER A 97 -4.29 12.61 -23.57
C SER A 97 -5.08 11.30 -23.62
N ASP A 98 -4.46 10.21 -24.09
CA ASP A 98 -5.11 8.89 -24.12
C ASP A 98 -5.26 8.32 -22.70
N VAL A 99 -4.37 8.72 -21.78
CA VAL A 99 -4.37 8.27 -20.39
C VAL A 99 -5.43 8.98 -19.56
N ALA A 100 -5.73 10.24 -19.85
CA ALA A 100 -6.74 11.02 -19.12
C ALA A 100 -8.10 10.30 -19.08
N HIS A 101 -8.65 9.98 -20.26
CA HIS A 101 -9.91 9.26 -20.37
C HIS A 101 -9.85 7.86 -19.75
N HIS A 102 -8.73 7.16 -19.93
CA HIS A 102 -8.55 5.84 -19.35
C HIS A 102 -8.58 5.88 -17.81
N TRP A 103 -7.99 6.91 -17.20
CA TRP A 103 -7.98 7.07 -15.75
C TRP A 103 -9.39 7.34 -15.19
N ASP A 104 -10.21 8.11 -15.89
CA ASP A 104 -11.62 8.33 -15.49
C ASP A 104 -12.42 7.02 -15.53
N GLU A 105 -12.26 6.22 -16.59
CA GLU A 105 -12.90 4.91 -16.71
C GLU A 105 -12.46 3.95 -15.58
N VAL A 106 -11.17 3.93 -15.30
CA VAL A 106 -10.56 3.08 -14.27
C VAL A 106 -11.00 3.49 -12.87
N SER A 107 -11.19 4.80 -12.62
CA SER A 107 -11.70 5.31 -11.35
C SER A 107 -13.06 4.71 -11.00
N VAL A 108 -13.98 4.74 -11.97
CA VAL A 108 -15.33 4.19 -11.82
C VAL A 108 -15.28 2.66 -11.69
N HIS A 109 -14.42 1.99 -12.47
CA HIS A 109 -14.33 0.54 -12.46
C HIS A 109 -13.86 -0.04 -11.11
N TYR A 110 -12.87 0.58 -10.48
CA TYR A 110 -12.31 0.09 -9.21
C TYR A 110 -12.90 0.76 -7.97
N ASP A 111 -13.83 1.70 -8.12
CA ASP A 111 -14.37 2.52 -7.02
C ASP A 111 -13.25 3.20 -6.20
N MET A 112 -12.25 3.70 -6.93
CA MET A 112 -11.07 4.35 -6.38
C MET A 112 -10.88 5.70 -7.04
N PRO A 113 -10.77 6.81 -6.28
CA PRO A 113 -10.70 8.14 -6.87
C PRO A 113 -9.41 8.29 -7.68
N ILE A 114 -9.58 8.75 -8.92
CA ILE A 114 -8.50 9.15 -9.83
C ILE A 114 -8.97 10.39 -10.59
N ASP A 115 -8.13 11.42 -10.62
CA ASP A 115 -8.33 12.62 -11.43
C ASP A 115 -7.44 12.54 -12.69
N GLY A 116 -8.05 12.27 -13.84
CA GLY A 116 -7.36 12.11 -15.13
C GLY A 116 -6.82 13.41 -15.72
N ASP A 117 -7.30 14.59 -15.26
CA ASP A 117 -6.95 15.89 -15.86
C ASP A 117 -5.46 16.22 -15.73
N LEU A 118 -4.74 15.57 -14.80
CA LEU A 118 -3.26 15.67 -14.71
C LEU A 118 -2.59 15.46 -16.08
N TRP A 119 -3.09 14.52 -16.88
CA TRP A 119 -2.51 14.20 -18.18
C TRP A 119 -2.83 15.23 -19.27
N LEU A 120 -3.76 16.16 -19.00
CA LEU A 120 -4.11 17.28 -19.87
C LEU A 120 -3.41 18.57 -19.41
N GLU A 121 -3.17 18.74 -18.11
CA GLU A 121 -2.64 19.96 -17.50
C GLU A 121 -1.11 19.94 -17.34
N ASP A 122 -0.55 18.88 -16.75
CA ASP A 122 0.87 18.76 -16.38
C ASP A 122 1.33 17.29 -16.47
N PRO A 123 1.34 16.70 -17.68
CA PRO A 123 1.57 15.26 -17.85
C PRO A 123 2.98 14.85 -17.41
N LEU A 124 3.08 13.61 -16.92
CA LEU A 124 4.38 13.00 -16.62
C LEU A 124 5.05 12.54 -17.91
N ASP A 125 6.37 12.74 -18.02
CA ASP A 125 7.14 12.24 -19.17
C ASP A 125 7.58 10.78 -19.00
N SER A 126 7.61 10.27 -17.76
CA SER A 126 8.12 8.95 -17.41
C SER A 126 7.66 8.51 -16.02
N SER A 127 7.52 7.20 -15.79
CA SER A 127 7.33 6.63 -14.46
C SER A 127 8.64 6.31 -13.73
N TYR A 128 9.78 6.45 -14.41
CA TYR A 128 11.08 6.07 -13.86
C TYR A 128 11.53 6.99 -12.73
N PRO A 129 11.44 8.33 -12.81
CA PRO A 129 11.82 9.20 -11.71
C PRO A 129 11.13 8.88 -10.37
N PRO A 130 9.78 8.75 -10.28
CA PRO A 130 9.14 8.38 -9.02
C PRO A 130 9.48 6.93 -8.60
N SER A 131 9.69 6.01 -9.55
CA SER A 131 10.12 4.63 -9.25
C SER A 131 11.52 4.60 -8.62
N ILE A 132 12.45 5.39 -9.14
CA ILE A 132 13.81 5.53 -8.60
C ILE A 132 13.75 6.18 -7.22
N ALA A 133 12.93 7.21 -7.03
CA ALA A 133 12.74 7.86 -5.73
C ALA A 133 12.21 6.88 -4.67
N PHE A 134 11.25 6.03 -5.02
CA PHE A 134 10.79 4.94 -4.14
C PHE A 134 11.93 3.99 -3.78
N LYS A 135 12.74 3.57 -4.76
CA LYS A 135 13.90 2.69 -4.50
C LYS A 135 14.94 3.36 -3.61
N ALA A 136 15.17 4.66 -3.76
CA ALA A 136 16.06 5.44 -2.90
C ALA A 136 15.52 5.53 -1.46
N ALA A 137 14.21 5.72 -1.29
CA ALA A 137 13.56 5.66 0.03
C ALA A 137 13.70 4.25 0.64
N GLN A 138 13.51 3.20 -0.15
CA GLN A 138 13.59 1.80 0.30
C GLN A 138 14.98 1.39 0.78
N ILE A 139 16.04 2.00 0.23
CA ILE A 139 17.42 1.80 0.72
C ILE A 139 17.62 2.42 2.11
N GLN A 140 16.88 3.49 2.43
CA GLN A 140 16.98 4.19 3.71
C GLN A 140 16.14 3.51 4.79
N ASP A 141 14.88 3.21 4.48
CA ASP A 141 13.96 2.50 5.37
C ASP A 141 12.83 1.86 4.57
N TYR A 142 12.59 0.57 4.80
CA TYR A 142 11.62 -0.21 4.03
C TYR A 142 10.17 0.21 4.29
N GLU A 143 9.80 0.44 5.55
CA GLU A 143 8.43 0.77 5.95
C GLU A 143 8.09 2.21 5.54
N LYS A 144 9.02 3.15 5.75
CA LYS A 144 8.86 4.53 5.27
C LYS A 144 8.76 4.60 3.75
N ALA A 145 9.47 3.75 3.02
CA ALA A 145 9.33 3.70 1.56
C ALA A 145 7.91 3.31 1.12
N ILE A 146 7.24 2.40 1.84
CA ILE A 146 5.85 2.03 1.56
C ILE A 146 4.92 3.22 1.83
N LEU A 147 5.13 3.94 2.93
CA LEU A 147 4.37 5.16 3.23
C LEU A 147 4.63 6.26 2.18
N PHE A 148 5.87 6.40 1.73
CA PHE A 148 6.25 7.32 0.66
C PHE A 148 5.58 6.95 -0.66
N LEU A 149 5.54 5.67 -1.02
CA LEU A 149 4.82 5.20 -2.21
C LEU A 149 3.34 5.55 -2.15
N ARG A 150 2.72 5.39 -0.98
CA ARG A 150 1.33 5.80 -0.78
C ARG A 150 1.17 7.31 -0.97
N GLU A 151 2.05 8.12 -0.40
CA GLU A 151 1.99 9.57 -0.51
C GLU A 151 2.07 10.05 -1.96
N ILE A 152 3.06 9.58 -2.72
CA ILE A 152 3.22 10.00 -4.12
C ILE A 152 2.05 9.51 -5.00
N ARG A 153 1.43 8.38 -4.65
CA ARG A 153 0.20 7.91 -5.30
C ARG A 153 -0.98 8.82 -5.04
N GLU A 154 -1.18 9.24 -3.80
CA GLU A 154 -2.22 10.23 -3.47
C GLU A 154 -1.96 11.56 -4.18
N MET A 155 -0.69 11.99 -4.28
CA MET A 155 -0.32 13.19 -5.03
C MET A 155 -0.69 13.10 -6.52
N VAL A 156 -0.37 11.98 -7.18
CA VAL A 156 -0.62 11.84 -8.62
C VAL A 156 -2.10 11.56 -8.93
N PHE A 157 -2.77 10.69 -8.17
CA PHE A 157 -4.14 10.27 -8.48
C PHE A 157 -5.20 11.22 -7.91
N LEU A 158 -4.94 11.91 -6.80
CA LEU A 158 -5.96 12.72 -6.12
C LEU A 158 -5.70 14.22 -6.19
N GLN A 159 -4.43 14.63 -6.32
CA GLN A 159 -4.03 16.03 -6.21
C GLN A 159 -3.51 16.61 -7.52
N LYS A 160 -3.53 15.84 -8.62
CA LYS A 160 -2.98 16.22 -9.92
C LYS A 160 -1.57 16.80 -9.85
N LYS A 161 -0.69 16.16 -9.08
CA LYS A 161 0.71 16.56 -8.99
C LYS A 161 1.58 15.69 -9.87
N ASN A 162 2.39 16.32 -10.71
CA ASN A 162 3.37 15.65 -11.53
C ASN A 162 4.56 15.13 -10.69
N ILE A 163 4.47 13.91 -10.19
CA ILE A 163 5.49 13.28 -9.34
C ILE A 163 6.82 12.95 -10.06
N THR A 164 7.04 13.42 -11.29
CA THR A 164 8.41 13.47 -11.87
C THR A 164 9.20 14.68 -11.38
N LYS A 165 8.52 15.71 -10.88
CA LYS A 165 9.13 16.94 -10.38
C LYS A 165 9.72 16.72 -8.99
N TRP A 166 10.96 17.18 -8.81
CA TRP A 166 11.74 16.95 -7.59
C TRP A 166 11.03 17.49 -6.34
N GLU A 167 10.45 18.69 -6.42
CA GLU A 167 9.78 19.35 -5.31
C GLU A 167 8.61 18.53 -4.73
N HIS A 168 7.91 17.76 -5.57
CA HIS A 168 6.80 16.91 -5.12
C HIS A 168 7.32 15.66 -4.41
N LEU A 169 8.37 15.04 -4.96
CA LEU A 169 9.04 13.89 -4.35
C LEU A 169 9.72 14.26 -3.02
N GLU A 170 10.39 15.41 -2.97
CA GLU A 170 11.00 15.93 -1.75
C GLU A 170 9.94 16.23 -0.67
N ALA A 171 8.82 16.84 -1.05
CA ALA A 171 7.72 17.11 -0.12
C ALA A 171 7.11 15.80 0.43
N ALA A 172 6.91 14.79 -0.42
CA ALA A 172 6.43 13.48 0.00
C ALA A 172 7.41 12.78 0.95
N ALA A 173 8.71 12.83 0.66
CA ALA A 173 9.74 12.24 1.51
C ALA A 173 9.78 12.92 2.88
N LYS A 174 9.83 14.26 2.93
CA LYS A 174 9.82 15.02 4.20
C LYS A 174 8.60 14.70 5.08
N LYS A 175 7.45 14.39 4.48
CA LYS A 175 6.24 14.01 5.22
C LYS A 175 6.37 12.67 5.94
N GLN A 176 7.14 11.73 5.38
CA GLN A 176 7.29 10.37 5.93
C GLN A 176 8.54 10.20 6.83
N GLY A 177 9.35 11.26 6.95
CA GLY A 177 10.54 11.33 7.81
C GLY A 177 11.73 10.56 7.27
#